data_AF-A0A814UZP0-F1
#
_entry.id   AF-A0A814UZP0-F1
#
_cell.length_a   1.000
_cell.length_b   1.000
_cell.length_c   1.000
_cell.angle_alpha   90.00
_cell.angle_beta   90.00
_cell.angle_gamma   90.00
#
_symmetry.space_group_name_H-M   'P 1'
#
loop_
_entity.id
_entity.type
_entity.pdbx_description
1 polymer ?
#
loop_
_entity_poly.entity_id
_entity_poly.type
_entity_poly.pdbx_seq_one_letter_code
_entity_poly.pdbx_strand_id
1 'polypeptide(L)'
;MIRDYYAPRWYVFFDILLKCLVEGHPLDWKVLNERLFLEVELPFFMLDTKVYPTTTQGDSITIARELFNKYHLSLNEIDLPEKSSKKKFPFKYHFD
;
A
#
# COMPACT_ATOMS: atom_id res chain seq x y z
N MET A 1 6.54 -6.59 7.92
CA MET A 1 6.24 -5.20 7.46
C MET A 1 5.64 -5.16 6.05
N ILE A 2 6.41 -5.19 4.95
CA ILE A 2 5.83 -5.02 3.59
C ILE A 2 4.75 -6.06 3.27
N ARG A 3 5.09 -7.34 3.46
CA ARG A 3 4.19 -8.46 3.14
C ARG A 3 2.95 -8.52 4.02
N ASP A 4 3.11 -8.33 5.32
CA ASP A 4 2.05 -8.64 6.30
C ASP A 4 1.28 -7.41 6.77
N TYR A 5 1.75 -6.19 6.46
CA TYR A 5 1.06 -4.94 6.82
C TYR A 5 0.72 -4.10 5.60
N TYR A 6 1.71 -3.72 4.78
CA TYR A 6 1.44 -2.81 3.66
C TYR A 6 0.70 -3.48 2.51
N ALA A 7 1.04 -4.72 2.15
CA ALA A 7 0.36 -5.42 1.06
C ALA A 7 -1.14 -5.64 1.36
N PRO A 8 -1.56 -6.14 2.54
CA PRO A 8 -2.98 -6.24 2.89
C PRO A 8 -3.74 -4.91 2.83
N ARG A 9 -3.11 -3.79 3.24
CA ARG A 9 -3.72 -2.45 3.10
C ARG A 9 -4.01 -2.11 1.64
N TRP A 10 -3.07 -2.36 0.74
CA TRP A 10 -3.28 -2.16 -0.69
C TRP A 10 -4.38 -3.07 -1.24
N TYR A 11 -4.44 -4.33 -0.81
CA TYR A 11 -5.51 -5.24 -1.23
C TYR A 11 -6.91 -4.74 -0.83
N VAL A 12 -7.09 -4.30 0.43
CA VAL A 12 -8.37 -3.74 0.91
C VAL A 12 -8.73 -2.48 0.12
N PHE A 13 -7.75 -1.61 -0.14
CA PHE A 13 -7.97 -0.41 -0.95
C PHE A 13 -8.46 -0.74 -2.36
N PHE A 14 -7.78 -1.65 -3.06
CA PHE A 14 -8.18 -2.04 -4.42
C PHE A 14 -9.51 -2.78 -4.46
N ASP A 15 -9.82 -3.61 -3.46
CA ASP A 15 -11.12 -4.30 -3.35
C ASP A 15 -12.27 -3.29 -3.24
N ILE A 16 -12.15 -2.30 -2.36
CA ILE A 16 -13.19 -1.28 -2.20
C ILE A 16 -13.26 -0.40 -3.46
N LEU A 17 -12.13 0.03 -3.99
CA LEU A 17 -12.10 0.87 -5.19
C LEU A 17 -12.76 0.16 -6.38
N LEU A 18 -12.51 -1.14 -6.56
CA LEU A 18 -13.15 -1.93 -7.62
C LEU A 18 -14.66 -2.03 -7.42
N LYS A 19 -15.14 -2.24 -6.18
CA LYS A 19 -16.57 -2.26 -5.86
C LYS A 19 -17.23 -0.92 -6.17
N CYS A 20 -16.65 0.18 -5.71
CA CYS A 20 -17.14 1.53 -6.00
C CYS A 20 -17.21 1.80 -7.52
N LEU A 21 -16.21 1.34 -8.27
CA LEU A 21 -16.16 1.48 -9.72
C LEU A 21 -17.27 0.70 -10.42
N VAL A 22 -17.53 -0.54 -9.99
CA VAL A 22 -18.58 -1.41 -10.57
C VAL A 22 -19.98 -0.91 -10.21
N GLU A 23 -20.18 -0.45 -8.98
CA GLU A 23 -21.47 0.02 -8.47
C GLU A 23 -21.78 1.49 -8.84
N GLY A 24 -20.76 2.24 -9.30
CA GLY A 24 -20.92 3.61 -9.79
C GLY A 24 -21.10 4.64 -8.69
N HIS A 25 -20.52 4.42 -7.50
CA HIS A 25 -20.60 5.35 -6.37
C HIS A 25 -19.20 5.86 -5.97
N PRO A 26 -19.10 7.05 -5.35
CA PRO A 26 -17.81 7.58 -4.90
C PRO A 26 -17.24 6.75 -3.74
N LEU A 27 -15.92 6.74 -3.60
CA LEU A 27 -15.22 6.09 -2.50
C LEU A 27 -15.54 6.80 -1.18
N ASP A 28 -16.07 6.06 -0.21
CA ASP A 28 -16.22 6.53 1.16
C ASP A 28 -14.95 6.25 1.98
N TRP A 29 -14.23 7.32 2.31
CA TRP A 29 -13.00 7.26 3.09
C TRP A 29 -13.21 6.74 4.52
N LYS A 30 -14.38 6.98 5.11
CA LYS A 30 -14.67 6.51 6.47
C LYS A 30 -14.78 4.99 6.49
N VAL A 31 -15.55 4.43 5.56
CA VAL A 31 -15.71 2.98 5.40
C VAL A 31 -14.36 2.31 5.08
N LEU A 32 -13.57 2.90 4.18
CA LEU A 32 -12.23 2.40 3.88
C LEU A 32 -11.33 2.39 5.12
N ASN A 33 -11.29 3.49 5.88
CA ASN A 33 -10.44 3.59 7.07
C ASN A 33 -10.85 2.61 8.17
N GLU A 34 -12.15 2.48 8.44
CA GLU A 34 -12.68 1.51 9.40
C GLU A 34 -12.30 0.08 8.99
N ARG A 35 -12.45 -0.25 7.70
CA ARG A 35 -12.12 -1.58 7.17
C ARG A 35 -10.62 -1.86 7.22
N LEU A 36 -9.78 -0.90 6.85
CA LEU A 36 -8.32 -1.00 6.98
C LEU A 36 -7.90 -1.26 8.43
N PHE A 37 -8.48 -0.53 9.38
CA PHE A 37 -8.16 -0.70 10.79
C PHE A 37 -8.57 -2.09 11.29
N LEU A 38 -9.82 -2.50 11.04
CA LEU A 38 -10.35 -3.76 11.56
C LEU A 38 -9.76 -5.00 10.89
N GLU A 39 -9.55 -4.97 9.57
CA GLU A 39 -9.10 -6.14 8.81
C GLU A 39 -7.57 -6.28 8.77
N VAL A 40 -6.82 -5.19 8.92
CA VAL A 40 -5.36 -5.21 8.74
C VAL A 40 -4.61 -4.71 9.96
N GLU A 41 -4.87 -3.48 10.40
CA GLU A 41 -4.03 -2.83 11.40
C GLU A 41 -4.19 -3.46 12.79
N LEU A 42 -5.44 -3.69 13.23
CA LEU A 42 -5.73 -4.29 14.51
C LEU A 42 -5.21 -5.73 14.61
N PRO A 43 -5.46 -6.64 13.64
CA PRO A 43 -4.88 -7.98 13.67
C PRO A 43 -3.35 -7.96 13.67
N PHE A 44 -2.74 -7.08 12.88
CA PHE A 44 -1.29 -6.97 12.80
C PHE A 44 -0.65 -6.47 14.10
N PHE A 45 -1.24 -5.47 14.76
CA PHE A 45 -0.66 -4.89 15.98
C PHE A 45 -0.99 -5.65 17.26
N MET A 46 -2.19 -6.22 17.36
CA MET A 46 -2.69 -6.77 18.63
C MET A 46 -2.76 -8.29 18.66
N LEU A 47 -2.86 -8.96 17.52
CA LEU A 47 -3.10 -10.40 17.44
C LEU A 47 -1.92 -11.18 16.82
N ASP A 48 -1.03 -10.51 16.09
CA ASP A 48 0.08 -11.18 15.42
C ASP A 48 1.17 -11.59 16.42
N THR A 49 1.44 -12.90 16.51
CA THR A 49 2.54 -13.49 17.30
C THR A 49 3.66 -14.04 16.42
N LYS A 50 3.63 -13.71 15.12
CA LYS A 50 4.60 -14.20 14.15
C LYS A 50 6.01 -13.74 14.45
N VAL A 51 6.94 -14.70 14.44
CA VAL A 51 8.37 -14.42 14.52
C VAL A 51 8.89 -14.13 13.12
N TYR A 52 9.48 -12.95 12.95
CA TYR A 52 10.09 -12.53 11.69
C TYR A 52 11.54 -13.01 11.59
N PRO A 53 12.00 -13.46 10.40
CA PRO A 53 13.37 -13.91 10.21
C PRO A 53 14.35 -12.75 10.44
N THR A 54 15.43 -13.03 11.17
CA THR A 54 16.52 -12.09 11.43
C THR A 54 17.70 -12.28 10.50
N THR A 55 17.76 -13.42 9.80
CA THR A 55 18.76 -13.70 8.78
C THR A 55 18.27 -13.27 7.41
N THR A 56 19.17 -12.72 6.62
CA THR A 56 18.89 -12.32 5.24
C THR A 56 18.75 -13.56 4.35
N GLN A 57 17.89 -13.47 3.34
CA GLN A 57 17.65 -14.52 2.36
C GLN A 57 17.53 -13.90 0.97
N GLY A 58 18.09 -14.59 -0.04
CA GLY A 58 18.07 -14.16 -1.44
C GLY A 58 19.32 -13.37 -1.86
N ASP A 59 19.56 -13.33 -3.17
CA ASP A 59 20.62 -12.52 -3.79
C ASP A 59 20.07 -11.15 -4.22
N SER A 60 20.58 -10.10 -3.59
CA SER A 60 20.15 -8.73 -3.84
C SER A 60 20.42 -8.28 -5.28
N ILE A 61 21.51 -8.74 -5.91
CA ILE A 61 21.88 -8.31 -7.26
C ILE A 61 20.91 -8.90 -8.28
N THR A 62 20.62 -10.18 -8.15
CA THR A 62 19.66 -10.86 -9.02
C THR A 62 18.26 -10.26 -8.87
N ILE A 63 17.77 -10.08 -7.64
CA ILE A 63 16.44 -9.48 -7.39
C ILE A 63 16.34 -8.06 -7.95
N ALA A 64 17.37 -7.23 -7.74
CA ALA A 64 17.39 -5.86 -8.24
C ALA A 64 17.34 -5.81 -9.77
N ARG A 65 18.09 -6.70 -10.45
CA ARG A 65 18.08 -6.80 -11.92
C ARG A 65 16.73 -7.22 -12.45
N GLU A 66 16.08 -8.20 -11.82
CA GLU A 66 14.73 -8.64 -12.21
C GLU A 66 13.69 -7.53 -12.06
N LEU A 67 13.71 -6.81 -10.93
CA LEU A 67 12.81 -5.67 -10.69
C LEU A 67 13.05 -4.55 -11.71
N PHE A 68 14.32 -4.22 -11.99
CA PHE A 68 14.67 -3.21 -12.99
C PHE A 68 14.14 -3.60 -14.37
N ASN A 69 14.43 -4.83 -14.83
CA ASN A 69 13.98 -5.28 -16.14
C ASN A 69 12.44 -5.30 -16.27
N LYS A 70 11.74 -5.63 -15.18
CA LYS A 70 10.27 -5.71 -15.19
C LYS A 70 9.59 -4.34 -15.19
N TYR A 71 10.07 -3.39 -14.38
CA TYR A 71 9.35 -2.14 -14.13
C TYR A 71 10.01 -0.91 -14.73
N HIS A 72 11.29 -0.93 -15.08
CA HIS A 72 11.97 0.28 -15.57
C HIS A 72 11.43 0.74 -16.92
N LEU A 73 11.19 -0.18 -17.85
CA LEU A 73 10.72 0.15 -19.19
C LEU A 73 9.28 0.72 -19.17
N SER A 74 8.39 0.14 -18.35
CA SER A 74 7.01 0.62 -18.23
C SER A 74 6.89 1.99 -17.56
N LEU A 75 7.87 2.39 -16.74
CA LEU A 75 7.90 3.70 -16.10
C LEU A 75 8.38 4.81 -17.04
N ASN A 76 9.20 4.47 -18.05
CA ASN A 76 9.72 5.46 -19.02
C ASN A 76 8.68 5.87 -20.06
N GLU A 77 7.64 5.06 -20.27
CA GLU A 77 6.51 5.35 -21.18
C GLU A 77 5.44 6.22 -20.51
N ILE A 78 5.50 6.39 -19.18
CA ILE A 78 4.58 7.24 -18.44
C ILE A 78 5.16 8.65 -18.46
N ASP A 79 4.56 9.53 -19.26
CA ASP A 79 4.77 10.98 -19.19
C ASP A 79 4.33 11.45 -17.79
N LEU A 80 5.28 11.47 -16.85
CA LEU A 80 5.03 11.97 -15.50
C LEU A 80 4.79 13.48 -15.61
N PRO A 81 3.62 14.01 -15.22
CA PRO A 81 3.43 15.45 -15.18
C PRO A 81 4.50 16.05 -14.26
N GLU A 82 5.21 17.06 -14.76
CA GLU A 82 6.28 17.75 -14.05
C GLU A 82 5.89 17.99 -12.60
N LYS A 83 6.83 17.70 -11.68
CA LYS A 83 6.69 17.77 -10.21
C LYS A 83 5.89 18.99 -9.78
N SER A 84 4.57 18.83 -9.68
CA SER A 84 3.67 19.86 -9.18
C SER A 84 4.08 20.16 -7.75
N SER A 85 4.45 21.43 -7.53
CA SER A 85 4.88 22.01 -6.26
C SER A 85 4.22 21.36 -5.04
N LYS A 86 5.07 20.95 -4.08
CA LYS A 86 4.71 20.40 -2.77
C LYS A 86 3.47 21.08 -2.18
N LYS A 87 2.28 20.56 -2.45
CA LYS A 87 1.08 20.93 -1.69
C LYS A 87 1.24 20.30 -0.32
N LYS A 88 1.51 21.11 0.70
CA LYS A 88 1.43 20.69 2.11
C LYS A 88 -0.01 20.28 2.37
N PHE A 89 -0.29 18.98 2.34
CA PHE A 89 -1.55 18.45 2.85
C PHE A 89 -1.51 18.49 4.38
N PRO A 90 -2.41 19.22 5.05
CA PRO A 90 -2.46 19.26 6.51
C PRO A 90 -3.16 18.00 7.02
N PHE A 91 -2.46 16.88 7.11
CA PHE A 91 -2.95 15.73 7.86
C PHE A 91 -2.76 16.01 9.36
N LYS A 92 -3.84 16.41 10.05
CA LYS A 92 -3.91 16.41 11.51
C LYS A 92 -4.47 15.06 11.95
N TYR A 93 -3.65 14.27 12.64
CA TYR A 93 -4.16 13.14 13.41
C TYR A 93 -4.67 13.68 14.74
N HIS A 94 -5.95 13.47 15.02
CA HIS A 94 -6.50 13.54 16.37
C HIS A 94 -6.56 12.10 16.89
N PHE A 95 -5.71 11.78 17.85
CA PHE A 95 -5.88 10.63 18.72
C PHE A 95 -6.45 11.20 20.02
N ASP A 96 -7.75 11.01 20.22
CA ASP A 96 -8.37 11.14 21.54
C ASP A 96 -8.19 9.82 22.32
#